data_AF-T1B4E4-F1
#
_entry.id   AF-T1B4E4-F1
#
_cell.length_a   1.000
_cell.length_b   1.000
_cell.length_c   1.000
_cell.angle_alpha   90.00
_cell.angle_beta   90.00
_cell.angle_gamma   90.00
#
_symmetry.space_group_name_H-M   'P 1'
#
loop_
_entity.id
_entity.type
_entity.pdbx_description
1 polymer ?
#
loop_
_entity_poly.entity_id
_entity_poly.type
_entity_poly.pdbx_seq_one_letter_code
_entity_poly.pdbx_strand_id
1 'polypeptide(L)'
;EQRAPPHGPPDSDDEVRAQIAALLHREVAAMNLGNFVVRPRRRSVEKYARPESWTILSPEALSELSHEVAGLPTELDPEGEEAKRFDLLVLNLQLAMLRLEPGFARLRDQVKELAGLLEEKSAIPMVREQMVLIQDVQTDAWWQDVTVPMLEGMRRRLRDLIKLIEKQKRKPIYTDFEDEMGGEMPVALPGFG
;
A
#
# COMPACT_ATOMS: atom_id res chain seq x y z
N GLU A 1 11.64 -22.79 -14.77
CA GLU A 1 10.57 -22.16 -15.56
C GLU A 1 10.15 -20.87 -14.89
N GLN A 2 10.17 -19.74 -15.60
CA GLN A 2 9.67 -18.47 -15.08
C GLN A 2 8.15 -18.45 -15.26
N ARG A 3 7.41 -18.83 -14.22
CA ARG A 3 5.95 -18.67 -14.18
C ARG A 3 5.68 -17.16 -14.11
N ALA A 4 5.03 -16.60 -15.12
CA ALA A 4 4.53 -15.24 -15.08
C ALA A 4 3.71 -15.04 -13.79
N PRO A 5 3.78 -13.86 -13.13
CA PRO A 5 2.98 -13.63 -11.94
C PRO A 5 1.49 -13.85 -12.29
N PRO A 6 0.74 -14.63 -11.50
CA PRO A 6 -0.65 -14.94 -11.81
C PRO A 6 -1.44 -13.64 -11.96
N HIS A 7 -2.02 -13.45 -13.15
CA HIS A 7 -2.83 -12.28 -13.48
C HIS A 7 -4.29 -12.63 -13.18
N GLY A 8 -4.68 -12.47 -11.92
CA GLY A 8 -6.01 -12.83 -11.42
C GLY A 8 -6.12 -12.69 -9.90
N PRO A 9 -7.33 -12.76 -9.34
CA PRO A 9 -7.49 -12.93 -7.89
C PRO A 9 -6.75 -14.21 -7.47
N PRO A 10 -5.98 -14.19 -6.37
CA PRO A 10 -5.32 -15.39 -5.88
C PRO A 10 -6.35 -16.38 -5.35
N ASP A 11 -6.12 -17.66 -5.61
CA ASP A 11 -6.99 -18.76 -5.14
C ASP A 11 -6.43 -19.44 -3.88
N SER A 12 -5.20 -19.10 -3.47
CA SER A 12 -4.53 -19.69 -2.29
C SER A 12 -3.55 -18.73 -1.62
N ASP A 13 -3.21 -19.01 -0.36
CA ASP A 13 -2.24 -18.23 0.42
C ASP A 13 -0.85 -18.20 -0.24
N ASP A 14 -0.44 -19.31 -0.88
CA ASP A 14 0.82 -19.38 -1.62
C ASP A 14 0.83 -18.44 -2.83
N GLU A 15 -0.30 -18.32 -3.53
CA GLU A 15 -0.45 -17.35 -4.62
C GLU A 15 -0.46 -15.91 -4.11
N VAL A 16 -1.15 -15.63 -3.00
CA VAL A 16 -1.09 -14.31 -2.35
C VAL A 16 0.36 -13.96 -2.04
N ARG A 17 1.09 -14.87 -1.39
CA ARG A 17 2.50 -14.69 -1.02
C ARG A 17 3.39 -14.47 -2.24
N ALA A 18 3.22 -15.25 -3.30
CA ALA A 18 3.98 -15.09 -4.54
C ALA A 18 3.71 -13.73 -5.21
N GLN A 19 2.45 -13.31 -5.27
CA GLN A 19 2.05 -12.04 -5.88
C GLN A 19 2.55 -10.84 -5.06
N ILE A 20 2.46 -10.88 -3.73
CA ILE A 20 3.00 -9.82 -2.85
C ILE A 20 4.53 -9.75 -2.97
N ALA A 21 5.22 -10.90 -2.98
CA ALA A 21 6.67 -10.92 -3.16
C ALA A 21 7.10 -10.31 -4.51
N ALA A 22 6.36 -10.61 -5.59
CA ALA A 22 6.63 -10.02 -6.90
C ALA A 22 6.37 -8.51 -6.93
N LEU A 23 5.31 -8.03 -6.24
CA LEU A 23 5.01 -6.60 -6.12
C LEU A 23 6.15 -5.86 -5.40
N LEU A 24 6.54 -6.36 -4.22
CA LEU A 24 7.60 -5.76 -3.41
C LEU A 24 8.97 -5.84 -4.12
N HIS A 25 9.26 -6.95 -4.79
CA HIS A 25 10.46 -7.08 -5.62
C HIS A 25 10.51 -6.02 -6.71
N ARG A 26 9.41 -5.81 -7.44
CA ARG A 26 9.31 -4.78 -8.48
C ARG A 26 9.56 -3.38 -7.92
N GLU A 27 9.02 -3.08 -6.74
CA GLU A 27 9.22 -1.82 -6.05
C GLU A 27 10.70 -1.61 -5.71
N VAL A 28 11.35 -2.59 -5.08
CA VAL A 28 12.78 -2.53 -4.73
C VAL A 28 13.68 -2.45 -5.97
N ALA A 29 13.37 -3.20 -7.02
CA ALA A 29 14.13 -3.19 -8.26
C ALA A 29 14.05 -1.84 -9.00
N ALA A 30 13.00 -1.05 -8.75
CA ALA A 30 12.80 0.28 -9.31
C ALA A 30 13.41 1.41 -8.44
N MET A 31 14.14 1.09 -7.36
CA MET A 31 14.82 2.09 -6.54
C MET A 31 16.07 2.64 -7.24
N ASN A 32 16.16 3.96 -7.35
CA ASN A 32 17.30 4.61 -7.96
C ASN A 32 18.51 4.65 -7.00
N LEU A 33 19.53 3.83 -7.28
CA LEU A 33 20.77 3.77 -6.48
C LEU A 33 21.59 5.07 -6.49
N GLY A 34 21.29 6.00 -7.38
CA GLY A 34 21.85 7.36 -7.43
C GLY A 34 21.16 8.34 -6.50
N ASN A 35 19.94 8.05 -6.04
CA ASN A 35 19.19 8.90 -5.11
C ASN A 35 19.90 9.00 -3.75
N PHE A 36 20.01 10.21 -3.19
CA PHE A 36 20.75 10.46 -1.96
C PHE A 36 20.21 9.71 -0.73
N VAL A 37 18.92 9.37 -0.70
CA VAL A 37 18.27 8.58 0.37
C VAL A 37 18.54 7.09 0.18
N VAL A 38 18.59 6.63 -1.06
CA VAL A 38 18.81 5.21 -1.41
C VAL A 38 20.29 4.83 -1.31
N ARG A 39 21.19 5.75 -1.64
CA ARG A 39 22.65 5.56 -1.64
C ARG A 39 23.21 4.92 -0.36
N PRO A 40 22.89 5.40 0.86
CA PRO A 40 23.33 4.77 2.11
C PRO A 40 22.89 3.31 2.28
N ARG A 41 21.75 2.94 1.67
CA ARG A 41 21.12 1.61 1.77
C ARG A 41 21.38 0.73 0.54
N ARG A 42 22.31 1.15 -0.34
CA ARG A 42 22.58 0.53 -1.64
C ARG A 42 22.80 -0.98 -1.56
N ARG A 43 23.59 -1.45 -0.60
CA ARG A 43 23.88 -2.90 -0.44
C ARG A 43 22.60 -3.72 -0.26
N SER A 44 21.68 -3.23 0.58
CA SER A 44 20.40 -3.90 0.86
C SER A 44 19.50 -3.85 -0.38
N VAL A 45 19.43 -2.70 -1.05
CA VAL A 45 18.64 -2.55 -2.28
C VAL A 45 19.16 -3.47 -3.39
N GLU A 46 20.48 -3.54 -3.63
CA GLU A 46 21.07 -4.43 -4.63
C GLU A 46 20.84 -5.92 -4.32
N LYS A 47 20.85 -6.30 -3.04
CA LYS A 47 20.53 -7.66 -2.59
C LYS A 47 19.07 -8.01 -2.91
N TYR A 48 18.14 -7.16 -2.53
CA TYR A 48 16.70 -7.42 -2.67
C TYR A 48 16.13 -7.04 -4.04
N ALA A 49 16.88 -6.35 -4.90
CA ALA A 49 16.54 -6.19 -6.32
C ALA A 49 16.65 -7.51 -7.11
N ARG A 50 17.30 -8.53 -6.55
CA ARG A 50 17.42 -9.87 -7.16
C ARG A 50 16.19 -10.73 -6.83
N PRO A 51 15.51 -11.33 -7.82
CA PRO A 51 14.31 -12.11 -7.60
C PRO A 51 14.55 -13.35 -6.71
N GLU A 52 15.76 -13.91 -6.72
CA GLU A 52 16.14 -15.06 -5.92
C GLU A 52 16.05 -14.78 -4.40
N SER A 53 16.25 -13.52 -4.00
CA SER A 53 16.16 -13.09 -2.60
C SER A 53 14.73 -13.17 -2.04
N TRP A 54 13.72 -13.31 -2.91
CA TRP A 54 12.30 -13.39 -2.54
C TRP A 54 11.76 -14.82 -2.51
N THR A 55 12.56 -15.82 -2.91
CA THR A 55 12.14 -17.23 -2.89
C THR A 55 11.94 -17.72 -1.46
N ILE A 56 12.88 -17.44 -0.55
CA ILE A 56 12.79 -17.77 0.88
C ILE A 56 13.30 -16.57 1.67
N LEU A 57 12.45 -15.99 2.51
CA LEU A 57 12.79 -14.86 3.37
C LEU A 57 12.97 -15.35 4.80
N SER A 58 14.18 -15.23 5.34
CA SER A 58 14.43 -15.49 6.76
C SER A 58 13.91 -14.35 7.64
N PRO A 59 13.70 -14.56 8.96
CA PRO A 59 13.32 -13.49 9.88
C PRO A 59 14.28 -12.30 9.85
N GLU A 60 15.58 -12.55 9.69
CA GLU A 60 16.61 -11.51 9.56
C GLU A 60 16.44 -10.72 8.26
N ALA A 61 16.12 -11.41 7.15
CA ALA A 61 15.86 -10.76 5.86
C ALA A 61 14.60 -9.88 5.92
N LEU A 62 13.54 -10.34 6.58
CA LEU A 62 12.33 -9.54 6.82
C LEU A 62 12.62 -8.30 7.66
N SER A 63 13.42 -8.45 8.72
CA SER A 63 13.86 -7.32 9.55
C SER A 63 14.69 -6.32 8.74
N GLU A 64 15.66 -6.80 7.95
CA GLU A 64 16.48 -5.94 7.09
C GLU A 64 15.62 -5.19 6.07
N LEU A 65 14.71 -5.86 5.38
CA LEU A 65 13.77 -5.23 4.45
C LEU A 65 12.94 -4.13 5.14
N SER A 66 12.43 -4.40 6.34
CA SER A 66 11.60 -3.45 7.09
C SER A 66 12.36 -2.20 7.57
N HIS A 67 13.64 -2.33 7.93
CA HIS A 67 14.40 -1.22 8.52
C HIS A 67 15.24 -0.45 7.49
N GLU A 68 15.74 -1.15 6.47
CA GLU A 68 16.74 -0.61 5.55
C GLU A 68 16.16 -0.26 4.17
N VAL A 69 15.08 -0.93 3.75
CA VAL A 69 14.54 -0.83 2.39
C VAL A 69 13.14 -0.22 2.36
N ALA A 70 12.29 -0.55 3.32
CA ALA A 70 10.93 -0.03 3.40
C ALA A 70 10.94 1.50 3.50
N GLY A 71 10.09 2.15 2.68
CA GLY A 71 9.97 3.60 2.65
C GLY A 71 11.01 4.33 1.80
N LEU A 72 11.97 3.62 1.19
CA LEU A 72 12.86 4.22 0.20
C LEU A 72 12.10 4.63 -1.07
N PRO A 73 12.47 5.75 -1.71
CA PRO A 73 11.80 6.22 -2.92
C PRO A 73 12.08 5.29 -4.10
N THR A 74 11.07 5.07 -4.92
CA THR A 74 11.14 4.27 -6.15
C THR A 74 10.76 5.12 -7.36
N GLU A 75 11.19 4.70 -8.55
CA GLU A 75 10.87 5.37 -9.82
C GLU A 75 9.56 4.88 -10.45
N LEU A 76 8.77 4.09 -9.72
CA LEU A 76 7.45 3.68 -10.18
C LEU A 76 6.49 4.87 -10.20
N ASP A 77 5.49 4.83 -11.08
CA ASP A 77 4.45 5.85 -11.14
C ASP A 77 3.77 5.98 -9.77
N PRO A 78 3.56 7.21 -9.28
CA PRO A 78 2.93 7.42 -8.00
C PRO A 78 1.46 6.96 -8.06
N GLU A 79 1.12 6.03 -7.18
CA GLU A 79 -0.27 5.63 -6.99
C GLU A 79 -1.05 6.68 -6.19
N GLY A 80 -2.35 6.79 -6.47
CA GLY A 80 -3.23 7.71 -5.76
C GLY A 80 -3.31 7.44 -4.25
N GLU A 81 -3.37 8.51 -3.47
CA GLU A 81 -3.47 8.48 -2.00
C GLU A 81 -4.63 7.59 -1.52
N GLU A 82 -5.77 7.68 -2.18
CA GLU A 82 -6.99 6.96 -1.85
C GLU A 82 -6.84 5.44 -2.03
N ALA A 83 -6.18 5.02 -3.12
CA ALA A 83 -5.88 3.61 -3.36
C ALA A 83 -4.93 3.06 -2.29
N LYS A 84 -3.86 3.81 -1.96
CA LYS A 84 -2.92 3.41 -0.90
C LYS A 84 -3.58 3.30 0.48
N ARG A 85 -4.51 4.20 0.81
CA ARG A 85 -5.28 4.13 2.06
C ARG A 85 -6.17 2.90 2.11
N PHE A 86 -6.84 2.58 1.02
CA PHE A 86 -7.63 1.36 0.92
C PHE A 86 -6.78 0.11 1.02
N ASP A 87 -5.64 0.07 0.33
CA ASP A 87 -4.71 -1.04 0.44
C ASP A 87 -4.22 -1.23 1.88
N LEU A 88 -3.85 -0.16 2.56
CA LEU A 88 -3.45 -0.20 3.97
C LEU A 88 -4.58 -0.76 4.87
N LEU A 89 -5.83 -0.34 4.64
CA LEU A 89 -6.99 -0.85 5.37
C LEU A 89 -7.13 -2.37 5.19
N VAL A 90 -7.09 -2.86 3.94
CA VAL A 90 -7.27 -4.29 3.65
C VAL A 90 -6.05 -5.13 4.08
N LEU A 91 -4.83 -4.61 3.93
CA LEU A 91 -3.62 -5.28 4.42
C LEU A 91 -3.63 -5.41 5.95
N ASN A 92 -4.07 -4.37 6.67
CA ASN A 92 -4.26 -4.47 8.12
C ASN A 92 -5.35 -5.46 8.50
N LEU A 93 -6.42 -5.56 7.70
CA LEU A 93 -7.49 -6.53 7.91
C LEU A 93 -6.98 -7.98 7.72
N GLN A 94 -6.19 -8.22 6.67
CA GLN A 94 -5.50 -9.50 6.45
C GLN A 94 -4.56 -9.84 7.61
N LEU A 95 -3.77 -8.88 8.09
CA LEU A 95 -2.89 -9.07 9.25
C LEU A 95 -3.68 -9.39 10.52
N ALA A 96 -4.76 -8.65 10.78
CA ALA A 96 -5.59 -8.87 11.96
C ALA A 96 -6.21 -10.27 11.96
N MET A 97 -6.62 -10.77 10.80
CA MET A 97 -7.12 -12.13 10.63
C MET A 97 -6.02 -13.18 10.87
N LEU A 98 -4.85 -13.02 10.25
CA LEU A 98 -3.72 -13.95 10.40
C LEU A 98 -3.16 -14.01 11.82
N ARG A 99 -3.24 -12.89 12.55
CA ARG A 99 -2.72 -12.75 13.92
C ARG A 99 -3.80 -12.90 14.99
N LEU A 100 -5.06 -13.13 14.60
CA LEU A 100 -6.22 -13.20 15.49
C LEU A 100 -6.36 -11.95 16.38
N GLU A 101 -6.10 -10.77 15.82
CA GLU A 101 -6.18 -9.50 16.52
C GLU A 101 -7.64 -9.01 16.65
N PRO A 102 -8.01 -8.34 17.76
CA PRO A 102 -9.38 -7.89 18.01
C PRO A 102 -9.84 -6.77 17.05
N GLY A 103 -8.93 -6.17 16.29
CA GLY A 103 -9.22 -5.06 15.38
C GLY A 103 -10.00 -5.45 14.12
N PHE A 104 -10.18 -6.75 13.84
CA PHE A 104 -10.79 -7.25 12.60
C PHE A 104 -12.20 -6.67 12.36
N ALA A 105 -13.08 -6.70 13.37
CA ALA A 105 -14.46 -6.23 13.22
C ALA A 105 -14.52 -4.74 12.83
N ARG A 106 -13.68 -3.89 13.46
CA ARG A 106 -13.61 -2.46 13.14
C ARG A 106 -13.12 -2.22 11.71
N LEU A 107 -12.09 -2.94 11.27
CA LEU A 107 -11.53 -2.81 9.92
C LEU A 107 -12.52 -3.32 8.87
N ARG A 108 -13.22 -4.43 9.15
CA ARG A 108 -14.30 -4.96 8.33
C ARG A 108 -15.39 -3.91 8.12
N ASP A 109 -15.88 -3.30 9.20
CA ASP A 109 -16.98 -2.34 9.12
C ASP A 109 -16.59 -1.10 8.30
N GLN A 110 -15.32 -0.68 8.35
CA GLN A 110 -14.78 0.38 7.47
C GLN A 110 -14.77 -0.04 6.00
N VAL A 111 -14.46 -1.30 5.69
CA VAL A 111 -14.55 -1.82 4.31
C VAL A 111 -16.02 -1.86 3.84
N LYS A 112 -16.96 -2.27 4.71
CA LYS A 112 -18.40 -2.28 4.39
C LYS A 112 -18.91 -0.86 4.10
N GLU A 113 -18.48 0.13 4.87
CA GLU A 113 -18.83 1.55 4.64
C GLU A 113 -18.34 2.04 3.27
N LEU A 114 -17.07 1.76 2.92
CA LEU A 114 -16.52 2.11 1.62
C LEU A 114 -17.24 1.40 0.46
N ALA A 115 -17.64 0.15 0.65
CA ALA A 115 -18.44 -0.59 -0.33
C ALA A 115 -19.82 0.07 -0.54
N GLY A 116 -20.50 0.48 0.53
CA GLY A 116 -21.76 1.23 0.43
C GLY A 116 -21.61 2.55 -0.34
N LEU A 117 -20.54 3.31 -0.08
CA LEU A 117 -20.24 4.53 -0.83
C LEU A 117 -19.94 4.27 -2.31
N LEU A 118 -19.32 3.12 -2.65
CA LEU A 118 -19.14 2.71 -4.04
C LEU A 118 -20.47 2.32 -4.70
N GLU A 119 -21.37 1.67 -3.98
CA GLU A 119 -22.69 1.29 -4.50
C GLU A 119 -23.51 2.51 -4.96
N GLU A 120 -23.42 3.64 -4.25
CA GLU A 120 -24.03 4.92 -4.66
C GLU A 120 -23.55 5.40 -6.03
N LYS A 121 -22.37 4.94 -6.49
CA LYS A 121 -21.78 5.28 -7.80
C LYS A 121 -22.13 4.26 -8.91
N SER A 122 -23.20 3.48 -8.74
CA SER A 122 -23.70 2.47 -9.71
C SER A 122 -23.99 2.98 -11.14
N ALA A 123 -24.12 4.30 -11.32
CA ALA A 123 -24.21 4.92 -12.64
C ALA A 123 -22.92 4.75 -13.47
N ILE A 124 -21.76 4.64 -12.82
CA ILE A 124 -20.45 4.51 -13.46
C ILE A 124 -20.25 3.05 -13.94
N PRO A 125 -19.93 2.80 -15.23
CA PRO A 125 -19.81 1.44 -15.77
C PRO A 125 -18.83 0.52 -15.00
N MET A 126 -17.62 0.99 -14.69
CA MET A 126 -16.62 0.20 -13.96
C MET A 126 -17.05 -0.18 -12.54
N VAL A 127 -17.91 0.61 -11.91
CA VAL A 127 -18.50 0.29 -10.60
C VAL A 127 -19.58 -0.77 -10.76
N ARG A 128 -20.44 -0.61 -11.77
CA ARG A 128 -21.51 -1.57 -12.09
C ARG A 128 -20.95 -2.97 -12.40
N GLU A 129 -19.81 -3.04 -13.09
CA GLU A 129 -19.11 -4.31 -13.36
C GLU A 129 -18.69 -5.05 -12.08
N GLN A 130 -18.48 -4.33 -10.96
CA GLN A 130 -18.12 -4.91 -9.67
C GLN A 130 -19.30 -4.95 -8.68
N MET A 131 -20.53 -4.65 -9.12
CA MET A 131 -21.68 -4.47 -8.21
C MET A 131 -21.99 -5.69 -7.35
N VAL A 132 -21.88 -6.90 -7.93
CA VAL A 132 -22.09 -8.16 -7.18
C VAL A 132 -21.14 -8.24 -6.00
N LEU A 133 -19.84 -7.99 -6.23
CA LEU A 133 -18.84 -7.99 -5.16
C LEU A 133 -19.11 -6.89 -4.14
N ILE A 134 -19.46 -5.68 -4.60
CA ILE A 134 -19.76 -4.55 -3.72
C ILE A 134 -20.93 -4.87 -2.77
N GLN A 135 -21.96 -5.54 -3.27
CA GLN A 135 -23.11 -5.96 -2.47
C GLN A 135 -22.77 -7.11 -1.54
N ASP A 136 -22.05 -8.13 -2.03
CA ASP A 136 -21.62 -9.29 -1.22
C ASP A 136 -20.80 -8.84 0.00
N VAL A 137 -19.81 -7.96 -0.20
CA VAL A 137 -18.94 -7.43 0.87
C VAL A 137 -19.74 -6.69 1.96
N GLN A 138 -20.92 -6.15 1.65
CA GLN A 138 -21.77 -5.51 2.64
C GLN A 138 -22.60 -6.51 3.48
N THR A 139 -22.70 -7.77 3.05
CA THR A 139 -23.43 -8.81 3.78
C THR A 139 -22.54 -9.51 4.80
N ASP A 140 -23.10 -9.86 5.96
CA ASP A 140 -22.35 -10.60 6.99
C ASP A 140 -22.00 -12.04 6.54
N ALA A 141 -22.74 -12.60 5.57
CA ALA A 141 -22.51 -13.92 5.01
C ALA A 141 -21.14 -14.01 4.32
N TRP A 142 -20.73 -12.97 3.58
CA TRP A 142 -19.42 -12.93 2.91
C TRP A 142 -18.25 -12.98 3.91
N TRP A 143 -18.47 -12.53 5.14
CA TRP A 143 -17.44 -12.44 6.19
C TRP A 143 -17.32 -13.67 7.09
N GLN A 144 -18.26 -14.63 7.04
CA GLN A 144 -18.24 -15.79 7.96
C GLN A 144 -17.02 -16.70 7.74
N ASP A 145 -16.68 -16.98 6.48
CA ASP A 145 -15.59 -17.88 6.09
C ASP A 145 -14.57 -17.16 5.19
N VAL A 146 -14.34 -15.87 5.46
CA VAL A 146 -13.44 -15.07 4.63
C VAL A 146 -11.99 -15.53 4.80
N THR A 147 -11.26 -15.60 3.68
CA THR A 147 -9.86 -16.04 3.62
C THR A 147 -8.94 -14.92 3.12
N VAL A 148 -7.62 -15.06 3.32
CA VAL A 148 -6.64 -14.06 2.83
C VAL A 148 -6.76 -13.88 1.31
N PRO A 149 -6.89 -14.94 0.48
CA PRO A 149 -7.02 -14.79 -0.96
C PRO A 149 -8.31 -14.06 -1.36
N MET A 150 -9.42 -14.29 -0.65
CA MET A 150 -10.67 -13.53 -0.86
C MET A 150 -10.48 -12.04 -0.58
N LEU A 151 -9.83 -11.68 0.54
CA LEU A 151 -9.54 -10.29 0.88
C LEU A 151 -8.60 -9.63 -0.15
N GLU A 152 -7.58 -10.34 -0.61
CA GLU A 152 -6.64 -9.85 -1.62
C GLU A 152 -7.31 -9.66 -2.99
N GLY A 153 -8.20 -10.59 -3.39
CA GLY A 153 -9.02 -10.46 -4.59
C GLY A 153 -9.96 -9.25 -4.51
N MET A 154 -10.61 -9.04 -3.36
CA MET A 154 -11.43 -7.86 -3.11
C MET A 154 -10.59 -6.58 -3.19
N ARG A 155 -9.43 -6.53 -2.53
CA ARG A 155 -8.52 -5.37 -2.54
C ARG A 155 -8.21 -4.93 -3.97
N ARG A 156 -7.78 -5.86 -4.81
CA ARG A 156 -7.39 -5.58 -6.20
C ARG A 156 -8.53 -5.06 -7.06
N ARG A 157 -9.73 -5.64 -6.92
CA ARG A 157 -10.91 -5.27 -7.71
C ARG A 157 -11.48 -3.91 -7.31
N LEU A 158 -11.40 -3.55 -6.02
CA LEU A 158 -11.99 -2.33 -5.52
C LEU A 158 -11.01 -1.14 -5.47
N ARG A 159 -9.68 -1.35 -5.37
CA ARG A 159 -8.70 -0.27 -5.14
C ARG A 159 -8.81 0.89 -6.13
N ASP A 160 -8.98 0.59 -7.42
CA ASP A 160 -9.06 1.61 -8.47
C ASP A 160 -10.40 2.33 -8.49
N LEU A 161 -11.44 1.73 -7.90
CA LEU A 161 -12.77 2.32 -7.78
C LEU A 161 -12.86 3.28 -6.61
N ILE A 162 -12.07 3.09 -5.54
CA ILE A 162 -12.12 3.93 -4.32
C ILE A 162 -11.93 5.41 -4.62
N LYS A 163 -11.13 5.77 -5.63
CA LYS A 163 -10.93 7.16 -6.06
C LYS A 163 -12.21 7.85 -6.57
N LEU A 164 -13.25 7.08 -6.90
CA LEU A 164 -14.54 7.58 -7.39
C LEU A 164 -15.49 7.97 -6.25
N ILE A 165 -15.17 7.57 -5.02
CA ILE A 165 -15.86 8.08 -3.84
C ILE A 165 -15.51 9.56 -3.77
N GLU A 166 -16.49 10.41 -4.11
CA GLU A 166 -16.34 11.85 -4.05
C GLU A 166 -15.78 12.23 -2.69
N LYS A 167 -14.78 13.11 -2.70
CA LYS A 167 -14.21 13.70 -1.49
C LYS A 167 -15.29 14.56 -0.86
N GLN A 168 -16.25 13.96 -0.15
CA GLN A 168 -17.23 14.72 0.61
C GLN A 168 -16.44 15.60 1.58
N LYS A 169 -16.39 16.90 1.24
CA LYS A 169 -15.89 18.01 2.05
C LYS A 169 -14.56 17.72 2.74
N ARG A 170 -13.44 17.71 1.99
CA ARG A 170 -12.16 18.10 2.60
C ARG A 170 -12.38 19.49 3.20
N LYS A 171 -12.48 19.60 4.54
CA LYS A 171 -12.38 20.89 5.22
C LYS A 171 -11.07 21.51 4.74
N PRO A 172 -11.07 22.70 4.12
CA PRO A 172 -9.82 23.36 3.79
C PRO A 172 -9.02 23.53 5.08
N ILE A 173 -7.88 22.84 5.16
CA ILE A 173 -6.92 23.05 6.23
C ILE A 173 -6.13 24.28 5.80
N TYR A 174 -6.44 25.41 6.41
CA TYR A 174 -5.59 26.59 6.33
C TYR A 174 -4.43 26.34 7.28
N THR A 175 -3.25 26.07 6.74
CA THR A 175 -2.02 26.08 7.51
C THR A 175 -1.38 27.45 7.31
N ASP A 176 -1.52 28.30 8.32
CA ASP A 176 -0.83 29.58 8.41
C ASP A 176 0.52 29.30 9.08
N PHE A 177 1.58 29.27 8.27
CA PHE A 177 2.94 29.17 8.79
C PHE A 177 3.48 30.59 8.84
N GLU A 178 3.62 31.14 10.05
CA GLU A 178 4.43 32.34 10.23
C GLU A 178 5.91 31.95 10.13
N ASP A 179 6.62 32.52 9.15
CA ASP A 179 8.08 32.40 9.08
C ASP A 179 8.69 33.12 10.28
N GLU A 180 9.30 32.38 11.21
CA GLU A 180 10.18 32.97 12.22
C GLU A 180 11.54 33.28 11.59
N MET A 181 11.85 34.56 11.37
CA MET A 181 13.23 34.98 11.11
C MET A 181 14.09 34.68 12.34
N GLY A 182 14.95 33.66 12.22
CA GLY A 182 15.98 33.39 13.21
C GLY A 182 16.98 34.54 13.34
N GLY A 183 17.55 34.71 14.53
CA GLY A 183 18.50 35.79 14.82
C GLY A 183 19.72 35.76 13.89
N GLU A 184 20.19 36.95 13.51
CA GLU A 184 21.36 37.10 12.64
C GLU A 184 22.61 36.49 13.28
N MET A 185 23.30 35.62 12.54
CA MET A 185 24.61 35.13 12.90
C MET A 185 25.69 35.83 12.07
N PRO A 186 26.60 36.61 12.70
CA PRO A 186 27.73 37.18 11.98
C PRO A 186 28.65 36.06 11.51
N VAL A 187 28.79 35.92 10.18
CA VAL A 187 29.75 35.00 9.56
C VAL A 187 30.98 35.80 9.19
N ALA A 188 32.11 35.51 9.83
CA ALA A 188 33.40 36.10 9.48
C ALA A 188 33.87 35.53 8.13
N LEU A 189 33.90 36.38 7.10
CA LEU A 189 34.45 36.01 5.80
C LEU A 189 36.00 36.10 5.87
N PRO A 190 36.73 35.02 5.53
CA PRO A 190 38.19 35.08 5.51
C PRO A 190 38.65 35.97 4.35
N GLY A 191 39.33 37.08 4.67
CA GLY A 191 40.01 37.94 3.69
C GLY A 191 39.70 39.44 3.75
N PHE A 192 38.81 39.89 4.63
CA PHE A 192 38.59 41.32 4.88
C PHE A 192 38.78 41.62 6.36
N GLY A 193 39.79 42.42 6.67
CA GLY A 193 39.98 43.10 7.95
C GLY A 193 39.62 44.57 7.83
#